data_AF-A0A946YN13-F1
#
_entry.id   AF-A0A946YN13-F1
#
_cell.length_a   1.000
_cell.length_b   1.000
_cell.length_c   1.000
_cell.angle_alpha   90.00
_cell.angle_beta   90.00
_cell.angle_gamma   90.00
#
_symmetry.space_group_name_H-M   'P 1'
#
loop_
_entity.id
_entity.type
_entity.pdbx_description
1 polymer ?
#
loop_
_entity_poly.entity_id
_entity_poly.type
_entity_poly.pdbx_seq_one_letter_code
_entity_poly.pdbx_strand_id
1 'polypeptide(L)'
;MDESILKDSSRLQRGLSSLKILAAIAPLLGLLGTVTGLIETFQSITLFGAGDPGLMAGGISQALVTTVLGLTTAIPLILLHSMLSSRSRRLVSVLEEQSAGIIALHAEKGERHVSLA
;
A
#
# COMPACT_ATOMS: atom_id res chain seq x y z
N MET A 1 -9.91 0.58 -28.06
CA MET A 1 -10.55 -0.10 -26.93
C MET A 1 -9.49 -0.50 -25.91
N ASP A 2 -8.46 -1.24 -26.33
CA ASP A 2 -7.29 -1.56 -25.49
C ASP A 2 -6.63 -0.32 -24.85
N GLU A 3 -6.41 0.75 -25.60
CA GLU A 3 -5.75 1.96 -25.06
C GLU A 3 -6.55 2.64 -23.93
N SER A 4 -7.88 2.55 -23.96
CA SER A 4 -8.75 3.07 -22.89
C SER A 4 -8.67 2.21 -21.63
N ILE A 5 -8.66 0.88 -21.79
CA ILE A 5 -8.56 -0.10 -20.69
C ILE A 5 -7.20 0.02 -19.99
N LEU A 6 -6.12 0.19 -20.77
CA LEU A 6 -4.78 0.40 -20.25
C LEU A 6 -4.68 1.69 -19.42
N LYS A 7 -5.34 2.77 -19.87
CA LYS A 7 -5.31 4.07 -19.17
C LYS A 7 -6.04 4.01 -17.82
N ASP A 8 -7.18 3.33 -17.76
CA ASP A 8 -7.96 3.18 -16.52
C ASP A 8 -7.29 2.22 -15.54
N SER A 9 -6.73 1.11 -16.03
CA SER A 9 -5.90 0.18 -15.24
C SER A 9 -4.70 0.89 -14.63
N SER A 10 -4.01 1.75 -15.39
CA SER A 10 -2.87 2.52 -14.91
C SER A 10 -3.23 3.47 -13.76
N ARG A 11 -4.40 4.13 -13.83
CA ARG A 11 -4.88 5.01 -12.75
C ARG A 11 -5.19 4.25 -11.46
N LEU A 12 -5.85 3.09 -11.56
CA LEU A 12 -6.09 2.18 -10.45
C LEU A 12 -4.77 1.68 -9.83
N GLN A 13 -3.82 1.26 -10.66
CA GLN A 13 -2.50 0.82 -10.22
C GLN A 13 -1.72 1.92 -9.49
N ARG A 14 -1.80 3.18 -9.94
CA ARG A 14 -1.17 4.32 -9.25
C ARG A 14 -1.70 4.49 -7.82
N GLY A 15 -3.03 4.47 -7.64
CA GLY A 15 -3.64 4.58 -6.31
C GLY A 15 -3.24 3.43 -5.38
N LEU A 16 -3.24 2.20 -5.89
CA LEU A 16 -2.79 1.02 -5.14
C LEU A 16 -1.30 1.10 -4.78
N SER A 17 -0.46 1.56 -5.71
CA SER A 17 0.98 1.73 -5.49
C SER A 17 1.25 2.74 -4.37
N SER A 18 0.58 3.89 -4.38
CA SER A 18 0.68 4.88 -3.31
C SER A 18 0.27 4.29 -1.95
N LEU A 19 -0.83 3.53 -1.90
CA LEU A 19 -1.28 2.88 -0.67
C LEU A 19 -0.25 1.87 -0.14
N LYS A 20 0.37 1.09 -1.02
CA LYS A 20 1.45 0.16 -0.68
C LYS A 20 2.66 0.88 -0.09
N ILE A 21 3.05 2.01 -0.67
CA ILE A 21 4.19 2.81 -0.19
C ILE A 21 3.89 3.38 1.20
N LEU A 22 2.71 3.95 1.41
CA LEU A 22 2.31 4.47 2.73
C LEU A 22 2.32 3.35 3.78
N ALA A 23 1.83 2.17 3.42
CA ALA A 23 1.80 1.02 4.29
C ALA A 23 3.20 0.54 4.69
N ALA A 24 4.17 0.66 3.78
CA ALA A 24 5.58 0.33 4.03
C ALA A 24 6.31 1.41 4.84
N ILE A 25 5.95 2.69 4.70
CA ILE A 25 6.57 3.80 5.43
C ILE A 25 6.07 3.87 6.88
N ALA A 26 4.81 3.53 7.17
CA ALA A 26 4.25 3.65 8.51
C ALA A 26 5.05 2.93 9.63
N PRO A 27 5.52 1.67 9.46
CA PRO A 27 6.39 1.01 10.44
C PRO A 27 7.75 1.69 10.58
N LEU A 28 8.32 2.18 9.48
CA LEU A 28 9.61 2.86 9.47
C LEU A 28 9.54 4.18 10.25
N LEU A 29 8.42 4.91 10.17
CA LEU A 29 8.17 6.09 10.99
C LEU A 29 8.01 5.76 12.48
N GLY A 30 7.34 4.65 12.81
CA GLY A 30 7.23 4.18 14.20
C GLY A 30 8.58 3.85 14.81
N LEU A 31 9.43 3.15 14.04
CA LEU A 31 10.81 2.83 14.42
C LEU A 31 11.66 4.09 14.56
N LEU A 32 11.54 5.04 13.64
CA LEU A 32 12.21 6.35 13.75
C LEU A 32 11.86 7.03 15.08
N GLY A 33 10.58 7.04 15.45
CA GLY A 33 10.11 7.57 16.75
C GLY A 33 10.74 6.85 17.95
N THR A 34 10.94 5.54 17.86
CA THR A 34 11.61 4.78 18.92
C THR A 34 13.07 5.17 19.04
N VAL A 35 13.78 5.31 17.92
CA VAL A 35 15.17 5.75 17.91
C VAL A 35 15.30 7.16 18.49
N THR A 36 14.42 8.10 18.11
CA THR A 36 14.46 9.46 18.65
C THR A 36 14.16 9.49 20.15
N GLY A 37 13.15 8.75 20.63
CA GLY A 37 12.82 8.69 22.06
C GLY A 37 13.93 8.04 22.91
N LEU A 38 14.62 7.05 22.37
CA LEU A 38 15.79 6.46 23.03
C LEU A 38 16.96 7.44 23.09
N ILE A 39 17.20 8.24 22.03
CA ILE A 39 18.23 9.29 22.03
C ILE A 39 17.94 10.33 23.13
N GLU A 40 16.70 10.81 23.24
CA GLU A 40 16.30 11.76 24.29
C GLU A 40 16.49 11.18 25.71
N THR A 41 16.15 9.89 25.87
CA THR A 41 16.37 9.18 27.14
C THR A 41 17.86 9.12 27.48
N PHE A 42 18.73 8.76 26.53
CA PHE A 42 20.18 8.71 26.75
C PHE A 42 20.82 10.08 26.98
N GLN A 43 20.32 11.13 26.33
CA GLN A 43 20.75 12.50 26.58
C GLN A 43 20.42 12.93 28.01
N SER A 44 19.22 12.58 28.48
CA SER A 44 18.81 12.85 29.87
C SER A 44 19.72 12.16 30.88
N ILE A 45 20.14 10.91 30.61
CA ILE A 45 21.11 10.18 31.44
C ILE A 45 22.48 10.88 31.46
N THR A 46 22.90 11.43 30.33
CA THR A 46 24.22 12.07 30.23
C THR A 46 24.23 13.42 30.96
N LEU A 47 23.13 14.17 30.90
CA LEU A 47 22.98 15.48 31.55
C LEU A 47 22.76 15.39 33.06
N PHE A 48 21.96 14.43 33.52
CA PHE A 48 21.53 14.33 34.91
C PHE A 48 22.12 13.11 35.66
N GLY A 49 23.05 12.36 35.04
CA GLY A 49 23.53 11.07 35.53
C GLY A 49 22.49 9.96 35.30
N ALA A 50 22.68 8.78 35.91
CA ALA A 50 21.71 7.67 35.80
C ALA A 50 20.26 8.04 36.20
N GLY A 51 20.02 9.23 36.75
CA GLY A 51 18.70 9.80 36.95
C GLY A 51 17.82 8.96 37.87
N ASP A 52 16.53 9.29 37.91
CA ASP A 52 15.50 8.43 38.50
C ASP A 52 15.15 7.30 37.51
N PRO A 53 15.32 6.02 37.88
CA PRO A 53 14.96 4.88 37.03
C PRO A 53 13.52 4.93 36.51
N GLY A 54 12.59 5.55 37.25
CA GLY A 54 11.20 5.72 36.82
C GLY A 54 11.06 6.64 35.60
N LEU A 55 11.82 7.73 35.55
CA LEU A 55 11.83 8.64 34.40
C LEU A 55 12.43 7.98 33.16
N MET A 56 13.51 7.20 33.34
CA MET A 56 14.11 6.44 32.26
C MET A 56 13.16 5.39 31.68
N ALA A 57 12.50 4.63 32.55
CA ALA A 57 11.50 3.65 32.14
C ALA A 57 10.33 4.32 31.39
N GLY A 58 9.93 5.52 31.81
CA GLY A 58 8.95 6.34 31.10
C GLY A 58 9.38 6.71 29.67
N GLY A 59 10.61 7.21 29.50
CA GLY A 59 11.14 7.58 28.17
C GLY A 59 11.25 6.40 27.21
N ILE A 60 11.73 5.25 27.70
CA ILE A 60 11.79 4.00 26.92
C ILE A 60 10.39 3.51 26.57
N SER A 61 9.46 3.55 27.53
CA SER A 61 8.07 3.15 27.30
C SER A 61 7.41 4.01 26.21
N GLN A 62 7.59 5.33 26.26
CA GLN A 62 7.10 6.24 25.22
C GLN A 62 7.72 5.93 23.85
N ALA A 63 9.02 5.66 23.80
CA ALA A 63 9.71 5.24 22.58
C ALA A 63 9.12 3.95 22.00
N LEU A 64 8.70 2.99 22.82
CA LEU A 64 8.06 1.76 22.34
C LEU A 64 6.63 1.99 21.83
N VAL A 65 5.89 2.94 22.43
CA VAL A 65 4.53 3.29 21.99
C VAL A 65 4.52 3.80 20.54
N THR A 66 5.54 4.54 20.10
CA THR A 66 5.60 5.00 18.70
C THR A 66 5.70 3.85 17.69
N THR A 67 6.42 2.78 18.03
CA THR A 67 6.46 1.56 17.20
C THR A 67 5.10 0.89 17.16
N VAL A 68 4.39 0.80 18.29
CA VAL A 68 3.03 0.26 18.33
C VAL A 68 2.13 1.06 17.40
N LEU A 69 2.14 2.39 17.47
CA LEU A 69 1.33 3.24 16.60
C LEU A 69 1.66 3.05 15.10
N GLY A 70 2.94 2.94 14.75
CA GLY A 70 3.38 2.66 13.39
C GLY A 70 2.84 1.33 12.86
N LEU A 71 2.89 0.27 13.68
CA LEU A 71 2.37 -1.06 13.34
C LEU A 71 0.84 -1.08 13.29
N THR A 72 0.16 -0.48 14.26
CA THR A 72 -1.30 -0.36 14.30
C THR A 72 -1.84 0.36 13.07
N THR A 73 -1.09 1.31 12.52
CA THR A 73 -1.46 2.01 11.28
C THR A 73 -1.13 1.18 10.03
N ALA A 74 0.01 0.49 10.02
CA ALA A 74 0.47 -0.30 8.86
C ALA A 74 -0.40 -1.53 8.60
N ILE A 75 -0.80 -2.27 9.64
CA ILE A 75 -1.55 -3.53 9.50
C ILE A 75 -2.86 -3.33 8.73
N PRO A 76 -3.75 -2.38 9.10
CA PRO A 76 -4.97 -2.11 8.34
C PRO A 76 -4.68 -1.66 6.90
N LEU A 77 -3.64 -0.85 6.70
CA LEU A 77 -3.28 -0.33 5.38
C LEU A 77 -2.85 -1.45 4.41
N ILE A 78 -2.06 -2.40 4.89
CA ILE A 78 -1.64 -3.57 4.10
C ILE A 78 -2.84 -4.46 3.76
N LEU A 79 -3.74 -4.70 4.72
CA LEU A 79 -4.96 -5.49 4.49
C LEU A 79 -5.86 -4.82 3.43
N LEU A 80 -6.10 -3.53 3.56
CA LEU A 80 -6.87 -2.75 2.58
C LEU A 80 -6.22 -2.78 1.19
N HIS A 81 -4.91 -2.58 1.11
CA HIS A 81 -4.18 -2.68 -0.14
C HIS A 81 -4.35 -4.06 -0.78
N SER A 82 -4.24 -5.15 -0.01
CA SER A 82 -4.42 -6.51 -0.52
C SER A 82 -5.82 -6.73 -1.10
N MET A 83 -6.87 -6.31 -0.38
CA MET A 83 -8.25 -6.44 -0.83
C MET A 83 -8.56 -5.62 -2.09
N LEU A 84 -8.15 -4.34 -2.10
CA LEU A 84 -8.39 -3.46 -3.25
C LEU A 84 -7.57 -3.90 -4.48
N SER A 85 -6.33 -4.36 -4.26
CA SER A 85 -5.46 -4.85 -5.33
C SER A 85 -6.01 -6.13 -5.96
N SER A 86 -6.57 -7.04 -5.15
CA SER A 86 -7.28 -8.23 -5.64
C SER A 86 -8.52 -7.86 -6.46
N ARG A 87 -9.38 -6.95 -5.95
CA ARG A 87 -10.56 -6.47 -6.68
C ARG A 87 -10.20 -5.77 -7.99
N SER A 88 -9.17 -4.93 -7.99
CA SER A 88 -8.70 -4.24 -9.20
C SER A 88 -8.24 -5.23 -10.26
N ARG A 89 -7.46 -6.26 -9.90
CA ARG A 89 -7.04 -7.30 -10.84
C ARG A 89 -8.22 -8.05 -11.44
N ARG A 90 -9.22 -8.39 -10.62
CA ARG A 90 -10.43 -9.07 -11.09
C ARG A 90 -11.21 -8.21 -12.09
N LEU A 91 -11.35 -6.91 -11.84
CA LEU A 91 -12.02 -5.99 -12.75
C LEU A 91 -11.29 -5.87 -14.10
N VAL A 92 -9.96 -5.75 -14.07
CA VAL A 92 -9.14 -5.69 -15.30
C VAL A 92 -9.29 -6.99 -16.10
N SER A 93 -9.21 -8.15 -15.43
CA SER A 93 -9.38 -9.45 -16.08
C SER A 93 -10.75 -9.62 -16.75
N VAL A 94 -11.83 -9.16 -16.12
CA VAL A 94 -13.18 -9.19 -16.72
C VAL A 94 -13.26 -8.27 -17.94
N LEU A 95 -12.65 -7.07 -17.88
CA LEU A 95 -12.64 -6.14 -19.01
C LEU A 95 -11.86 -6.69 -20.22
N GLU A 96 -10.73 -7.36 -19.97
CA GLU A 96 -9.93 -8.01 -21.00
C GLU A 96 -10.71 -9.15 -21.68
N GLU A 97 -11.36 -10.01 -20.90
CA GLU A 97 -12.18 -11.12 -21.42
C GLU A 97 -13.35 -10.64 -22.28
N GLN A 98 -14.08 -9.61 -21.81
CA GLN A 98 -15.18 -9.02 -22.56
C GLN A 98 -14.71 -8.36 -23.87
N SER A 99 -13.57 -7.67 -23.83
CA SER A 99 -12.99 -7.02 -25.02
C SER A 99 -12.56 -8.04 -26.07
N ALA A 100 -11.91 -9.12 -25.65
CA ALA A 100 -11.53 -10.22 -26.53
C ALA A 100 -12.77 -10.89 -27.17
N GLY A 101 -13.83 -11.11 -26.40
CA GLY A 101 -15.09 -11.66 -26.90
C GLY A 101 -15.75 -10.77 -27.95
N ILE A 102 -15.78 -9.46 -27.74
CA ILE A 102 -16.35 -8.50 -28.72
C ILE A 102 -15.53 -8.48 -30.01
N ILE A 103 -14.20 -8.53 -29.92
CA ILE A 103 -13.32 -8.54 -31.11
C ILE A 103 -13.55 -9.83 -31.92
N ALA A 104 -13.64 -10.98 -31.26
CA ALA A 104 -13.89 -12.26 -31.92
C ALA A 104 -15.23 -12.27 -32.67
N LEU A 105 -16.30 -11.75 -32.06
CA LEU A 105 -17.61 -11.64 -32.69
C LEU A 105 -17.61 -10.72 -33.92
N HIS A 106 -16.83 -9.64 -33.91
CA HIS A 106 -16.70 -8.74 -35.06
C HIS A 106 -15.86 -9.37 -36.18
N ALA A 107 -14.82 -10.14 -35.84
CA ALA A 107 -14.03 -10.89 -36.81
C ALA A 107 -14.89 -11.93 -37.57
N GLU A 108 -15.70 -12.71 -36.86
CA GLU A 108 -16.60 -13.69 -37.47
C GLU A 108 -17.70 -13.07 -38.36
N LYS A 109 -18.14 -11.84 -38.05
CA LYS A 109 -19.10 -11.11 -38.90
C LYS A 109 -18.44 -10.57 -40.16
N GLY A 110 -17.17 -10.17 -40.10
CA GLY A 110 -16.39 -9.74 -41.26
C GLY A 110 -16.15 -10.88 -42.26
N GLU A 111 -15.80 -12.07 -41.77
CA GLU A 111 -15.57 -13.25 -42.63
C GLU A 111 -16.84 -13.73 -43.34
N ARG A 112 -18.02 -13.67 -42.69
CA ARG A 112 -19.29 -14.01 -43.31
C ARG A 112 -19.71 -13.07 -44.45
N HIS A 113 -19.26 -11.82 -44.43
CA HIS A 113 -19.56 -10.85 -45.49
C HIS A 113 -18.66 -10.99 -46.72
N VAL A 114 -17.44 -11.51 -46.57
CA VAL A 114 -16.51 -11.77 -47.68
C VAL A 114 -16.83 -13.10 -48.40
N SER A 115 -17.40 -14.07 -47.70
CA SER A 115 -17.79 -15.36 -48.29
C SER A 115 -19.11 -15.32 -49.08
N LEU A 116 -19.88 -14.24 -49.01
CA LEU A 116 -21.17 -14.06 -49.69
C LEU A 116 -21.13 -13.03 -50.84
N ALA A 117 -19.94 -12.50 -51.15
CA ALA A 117 -19.67 -11.61 -52.29
C ALA A 117 -18.77 -12.31 -53.30
#